data_AF-A0A4S8LRW1-F1
#
_entry.id   AF-A0A4S8LRW1-F1
#
_cell.length_a   1.000
_cell.length_b   1.000
_cell.length_c   1.000
_cell.angle_alpha   90.00
_cell.angle_beta   90.00
_cell.angle_gamma   90.00
#
_symmetry.space_group_name_H-M   'P 1'
#
loop_
_entity.id
_entity.type
_entity.pdbx_description
1 polymer ?
#
loop_
_entity_poly.entity_id
_entity_poly.type
_entity_poly.pdbx_seq_one_letter_code
_entity_poly.pdbx_strand_id
1 'polypeptide(L)'
;MCQLSKQSNDTSAGGSEGSVQHDSAEEKTITSLFNEPHISTKPYSLTMPQASPGLPPRPEFMPFAVPFLCRLKPYDGKDFWTYPERCGWIINAKDEQCHPLCPPGHCEHGMSIEEISIEDDRVRPLMFSRSDGTEVLESDKVTFLQAWLFLGVLEEVSSLCGLDIDIAAEFIVDEDLISTEKLNSLPGRWFEATMRTNRAGDRDLVGHILTIGRHSAMLLRSELIDAEQNAKESYGVFEMSFLLYAYKYDYTYAECRVFHSLDLLIRIIGLHLLLHIRTPNFNATADDSWGPGRVVKSLMWVSARPQEGLHQLFDLAYDDLQERGWCPSELDALVDDNLAFASLLSRPRIRSRSRSNIDIPLTICRSPCSNTPGI
;
A
#
# COMPACT_ATOMS: atom_id res chain seq x y z
N MET A 1 7.82 20.21 -56.58
CA MET A 1 6.77 20.28 -57.61
C MET A 1 5.45 20.54 -56.92
N CYS A 2 4.70 21.52 -57.43
CA CYS A 2 3.30 21.92 -57.22
C CYS A 2 2.81 22.06 -55.76
N GLN A 3 2.72 23.26 -55.18
CA GLN A 3 1.93 24.48 -55.48
C GLN A 3 0.63 24.60 -54.67
N LEU A 4 0.50 25.81 -54.14
CA LEU A 4 -0.58 26.41 -53.37
C LEU A 4 -1.93 26.40 -54.09
N SER A 5 -3.01 26.41 -53.31
CA SER A 5 -4.29 27.00 -53.71
C SER A 5 -4.95 27.66 -52.51
N LYS A 6 -5.08 28.99 -52.58
CA LYS A 6 -6.01 29.81 -51.80
C LYS A 6 -7.41 29.67 -52.40
N GLN A 7 -8.46 29.68 -51.57
CA GLN A 7 -9.70 30.33 -51.95
C GLN A 7 -10.45 30.85 -50.72
N SER A 8 -10.73 32.14 -50.79
CA SER A 8 -11.65 32.94 -49.99
C SER A 8 -13.10 32.62 -50.35
N ASN A 9 -14.03 32.82 -49.41
CA ASN A 9 -15.35 33.40 -49.68
C ASN A 9 -15.98 33.94 -48.40
N ASP A 10 -16.25 35.25 -48.41
CA ASP A 10 -17.24 35.94 -47.57
C ASP A 10 -18.65 35.63 -48.08
N THR A 11 -19.65 35.49 -47.20
CA THR A 11 -20.87 36.35 -47.21
C THR A 11 -21.84 36.08 -46.04
N SER A 12 -22.26 37.18 -45.39
CA SER A 12 -23.63 37.54 -44.93
C SER A 12 -24.37 36.62 -43.93
N ALA A 13 -24.67 37.04 -42.69
CA ALA A 13 -25.66 38.05 -42.22
C ALA A 13 -27.02 37.42 -41.80
N GLY A 14 -27.47 37.72 -40.57
CA GLY A 14 -28.88 37.62 -40.15
C GLY A 14 -29.12 36.99 -38.76
N GLY A 15 -29.86 37.70 -37.88
CA GLY A 15 -30.49 37.16 -36.67
C GLY A 15 -30.19 37.99 -35.41
N SER A 16 -30.83 39.14 -35.23
CA SER A 16 -32.15 39.38 -34.61
C SER A 16 -32.14 39.37 -33.07
N GLU A 17 -32.35 40.56 -32.53
CA GLU A 17 -32.71 40.86 -31.14
C GLU A 17 -33.99 40.12 -30.71
N GLY A 18 -34.04 39.72 -29.44
CA GLY A 18 -35.21 39.10 -28.83
C GLY A 18 -35.08 39.09 -27.32
N SER A 19 -35.38 40.24 -26.71
CA SER A 19 -35.60 40.39 -25.27
C SER A 19 -36.89 39.68 -24.84
N VAL A 20 -36.84 38.89 -23.78
CA VAL A 20 -38.02 38.55 -22.97
C VAL A 20 -37.64 38.59 -21.49
N GLN A 21 -38.22 39.57 -20.78
CA GLN A 21 -38.38 39.57 -19.33
C GLN A 21 -39.44 38.53 -18.94
N HIS A 22 -39.26 37.84 -17.82
CA HIS A 22 -40.37 37.56 -16.88
C HIS A 22 -39.83 37.17 -15.49
N ASP A 23 -40.22 38.03 -14.55
CA ASP A 23 -40.73 37.79 -13.19
C ASP A 23 -39.90 37.06 -12.13
N SER A 24 -39.50 37.91 -11.17
CA SER A 24 -39.38 37.65 -9.74
C SER A 24 -40.71 37.20 -9.12
N ALA A 25 -40.68 36.10 -8.35
CA ALA A 25 -41.21 36.00 -6.98
C ALA A 25 -41.23 34.52 -6.54
N GLU A 26 -40.40 34.14 -5.57
CA GLU A 26 -40.85 33.63 -4.27
C GLU A 26 -39.63 33.20 -3.45
N GLU A 27 -39.23 34.14 -2.61
CA GLU A 27 -38.34 34.01 -1.48
C GLU A 27 -39.07 33.22 -0.38
N LYS A 28 -38.71 31.95 -0.18
CA LYS A 28 -39.09 31.16 1.00
C LYS A 28 -37.90 30.34 1.51
N THR A 29 -37.17 30.96 2.42
CA THR A 29 -36.74 30.42 3.72
C THR A 29 -36.24 28.97 3.77
N ILE A 30 -34.92 28.78 3.68
CA ILE A 30 -34.16 27.85 4.56
C ILE A 30 -32.86 28.55 4.99
N THR A 31 -33.00 29.60 5.78
CA THR A 31 -31.92 30.19 6.57
C THR A 31 -31.91 29.48 7.90
N SER A 32 -30.99 28.52 8.09
CA SER A 32 -30.52 27.99 9.39
C SER A 32 -30.00 26.58 9.19
N LEU A 33 -28.67 26.42 8.99
CA LEU A 33 -27.88 25.26 9.45
C LEU A 33 -26.37 25.38 9.18
N PHE A 34 -25.84 26.58 8.91
CA PHE A 34 -24.39 26.82 8.87
C PHE A 34 -24.03 27.84 9.96
N ASN A 35 -23.84 27.35 11.18
CA ASN A 35 -23.09 28.09 12.19
C ASN A 35 -21.62 28.08 11.77
N GLU A 36 -21.06 29.27 11.56
CA GLU A 36 -19.62 29.50 11.45
C GLU A 36 -18.90 28.90 12.68
N PRO A 37 -17.81 28.13 12.53
CA PRO A 37 -16.99 27.77 13.66
C PRO A 37 -16.06 28.93 13.98
N HIS A 38 -16.22 29.50 15.17
CA HIS A 38 -15.24 30.38 15.80
C HIS A 38 -13.84 29.74 15.73
N ILE A 39 -12.94 30.37 14.97
CA ILE A 39 -11.52 29.99 14.89
C ILE A 39 -10.88 30.28 16.26
N SER A 40 -10.75 29.24 17.08
CA SER A 40 -9.94 29.26 18.29
C SER A 40 -8.46 29.21 17.91
N THR A 41 -7.73 30.30 18.15
CA THR A 41 -6.29 30.46 17.91
C THR A 41 -5.41 29.78 18.96
N LYS A 42 -5.87 28.68 19.57
CA LYS A 42 -5.00 27.88 20.45
C LYS A 42 -4.21 26.87 19.62
N PRO A 43 -2.88 26.76 19.81
CA PRO A 43 -2.10 25.75 19.13
C PRO A 43 -2.65 24.37 19.53
N TYR A 44 -3.17 23.64 18.54
CA TYR A 44 -3.55 22.25 18.72
C TYR A 44 -2.26 21.47 19.00
N SER A 45 -2.04 21.12 20.26
CA SER A 45 -1.14 20.03 20.61
C SER A 45 -1.75 18.77 19.98
N LEU A 46 -1.11 18.27 18.92
CA LEU A 46 -1.36 16.93 18.37
C LEU A 46 -1.03 15.92 19.46
N THR A 47 -1.97 15.73 20.37
CA THR A 47 -1.90 14.67 21.35
C THR A 47 -2.31 13.42 20.59
N MET A 48 -1.30 12.64 20.17
CA MET A 48 -1.44 11.20 19.91
C MET A 48 -2.46 10.62 20.92
N PRO A 49 -3.38 9.72 20.52
CA PRO A 49 -4.31 9.09 21.46
C PRO A 49 -3.50 8.58 22.64
N GLN A 50 -3.80 9.15 23.81
CA GLN A 50 -2.88 9.11 24.94
C GLN A 50 -2.52 7.67 25.28
N ALA A 51 -1.22 7.37 25.20
CA ALA A 51 -0.61 6.36 26.04
C ALA A 51 -1.08 6.65 27.47
N SER A 52 -1.69 5.67 28.13
CA SER A 52 -1.98 5.80 29.56
C SER A 52 -0.68 6.20 30.26
N PRO A 53 -0.69 7.18 31.19
CA PRO A 53 0.52 7.60 31.88
C PRO A 53 1.19 6.38 32.53
N GLY A 54 2.36 5.98 32.00
CA GLY A 54 3.12 4.81 32.49
C GLY A 54 3.10 3.56 31.61
N LEU A 55 2.38 3.54 30.48
CA LEU A 55 2.50 2.48 29.47
C LEU A 55 3.29 2.98 28.25
N PRO A 56 4.23 2.18 27.71
CA PRO A 56 4.89 2.53 26.47
C PRO A 56 3.83 2.68 25.36
N PRO A 57 4.04 3.59 24.39
CA PRO A 57 3.14 3.73 23.26
C PRO A 57 2.96 2.37 22.57
N ARG A 58 1.69 2.03 22.29
CA ARG A 58 1.36 0.79 21.58
C ARG A 58 2.04 0.84 20.21
N PRO A 59 2.73 -0.23 19.77
CA PRO A 59 3.27 -0.27 18.42
C PRO A 59 2.14 -0.20 17.40
N GLU A 60 2.39 0.48 16.28
CA GLU A 60 1.43 0.65 15.18
C GLU A 60 1.11 -0.68 14.50
N PHE A 61 2.07 -1.62 14.51
CA PHE A 61 1.91 -2.98 14.02
C PHE A 61 2.71 -3.98 14.86
N MET A 62 2.40 -5.27 14.76
CA MET A 62 3.16 -6.31 15.45
C MET A 62 4.45 -6.64 14.70
N PRO A 63 5.63 -6.50 15.34
CA PRO A 63 6.91 -6.86 14.73
C PRO A 63 7.00 -8.32 14.31
N PHE A 64 7.74 -8.57 13.24
CA PHE A 64 8.08 -9.90 12.78
C PHE A 64 9.43 -9.90 12.06
N ALA A 65 10.03 -11.07 11.85
CA ALA A 65 11.27 -11.23 11.11
C ALA A 65 11.04 -11.95 9.78
N VAL A 66 11.71 -11.52 8.71
CA VAL A 66 11.67 -12.12 7.37
C VAL A 66 13.05 -12.60 6.96
N PRO A 67 13.19 -13.56 6.03
CA PRO A 67 14.49 -13.98 5.53
C PRO A 67 15.26 -12.85 4.84
N PHE A 68 16.57 -12.78 5.03
CA PHE A 68 17.46 -11.84 4.35
C PHE A 68 17.90 -12.39 2.98
N LEU A 69 16.96 -12.45 2.04
CA LEU A 69 17.16 -13.03 0.71
C LEU A 69 18.22 -12.28 -0.11
N CYS A 70 18.32 -10.95 0.06
CA CYS A 70 19.28 -10.12 -0.67
C CYS A 70 20.70 -10.07 -0.11
N ARG A 71 21.07 -10.92 0.85
CA ARG A 71 22.42 -10.93 1.44
C ARG A 71 23.56 -11.04 0.42
N LEU A 72 23.37 -11.82 -0.64
CA LEU A 72 24.40 -12.02 -1.68
C LEU A 72 24.45 -10.88 -2.72
N LYS A 73 23.37 -10.10 -2.82
CA LYS A 73 23.24 -8.95 -3.74
C LYS A 73 22.56 -7.81 -2.98
N PRO A 74 23.20 -7.26 -1.93
CA PRO A 74 22.59 -6.24 -1.11
C PRO A 74 22.48 -4.92 -1.87
N TYR A 75 21.68 -3.99 -1.34
CA TYR A 75 21.69 -2.62 -1.81
C TYR A 75 23.09 -2.02 -1.73
N ASP A 76 23.52 -1.30 -2.78
CA ASP A 76 24.91 -0.87 -2.92
C ASP A 76 25.23 0.49 -2.27
N GLY A 77 24.26 1.09 -1.57
CA GLY A 77 24.42 2.37 -0.85
C GLY A 77 24.71 3.56 -1.75
N LYS A 78 24.36 3.47 -3.05
CA LYS A 78 24.51 4.56 -4.01
C LYS A 78 23.14 5.20 -4.25
N ASP A 79 22.85 5.51 -5.52
CA ASP A 79 21.62 6.18 -5.89
C ASP A 79 20.44 5.20 -6.01
N PHE A 80 19.33 5.54 -5.35
CA PHE A 80 18.10 4.77 -5.30
C PHE A 80 17.49 4.56 -6.69
N TRP A 81 17.47 5.60 -7.53
CA TRP A 81 16.76 5.58 -8.81
C TRP A 81 17.48 4.77 -9.89
N THR A 82 18.80 4.76 -9.85
CA THR A 82 19.65 4.04 -10.82
C THR A 82 20.08 2.65 -10.32
N TYR A 83 19.71 2.25 -9.11
CA TYR A 83 20.00 0.91 -8.56
C TYR A 83 19.49 -0.24 -9.44
N PRO A 84 18.25 -0.21 -9.99
CA PRO A 84 17.76 -1.26 -10.87
C PRO A 84 18.68 -1.50 -12.07
N GLU A 85 19.06 -0.44 -12.78
CA GLU A 85 19.91 -0.50 -13.97
C GLU A 85 21.27 -1.11 -13.62
N ARG A 86 21.88 -0.68 -12.51
CA ARG A 86 23.17 -1.24 -12.03
C ARG A 86 23.07 -2.74 -11.72
N CYS A 87 21.89 -3.23 -11.36
CA CYS A 87 21.63 -4.64 -11.04
C CYS A 87 21.11 -5.44 -12.26
N GLY A 88 21.09 -4.83 -13.45
CA GLY A 88 20.62 -5.47 -14.68
C GLY A 88 19.09 -5.62 -14.75
N TRP A 89 18.35 -4.77 -14.04
CA TRP A 89 16.89 -4.72 -14.07
C TRP A 89 16.40 -3.56 -14.92
N ILE A 90 15.37 -3.81 -15.70
CA ILE A 90 14.62 -2.83 -16.46
C ILE A 90 13.24 -2.72 -15.82
N ILE A 91 12.84 -1.50 -15.48
CA ILE A 91 11.53 -1.18 -14.92
C ILE A 91 10.63 -0.70 -16.06
N ASN A 92 9.61 -1.48 -16.42
CA ASN A 92 8.69 -1.13 -17.50
C ASN A 92 7.50 -0.29 -17.00
N ALA A 93 7.27 -0.28 -15.69
CA ALA A 93 6.21 0.49 -15.06
C ALA A 93 6.62 1.96 -14.88
N LYS A 94 5.68 2.88 -15.10
CA LYS A 94 5.89 4.32 -14.89
C LYS A 94 4.74 4.90 -14.08
N ASP A 95 5.07 5.71 -13.07
CA ASP A 95 4.11 6.51 -12.35
C ASP A 95 3.86 7.82 -13.14
N GLU A 96 2.69 7.93 -13.74
CA GLU A 96 2.34 9.09 -14.58
C GLU A 96 2.11 10.36 -13.77
N GLN A 97 1.78 10.24 -12.48
CA GLN A 97 1.48 11.36 -11.56
C GLN A 97 0.56 12.43 -12.16
N CYS A 98 -0.42 12.01 -12.95
CA CYS A 98 -1.26 12.90 -13.74
C CYS A 98 -2.12 13.85 -12.89
N HIS A 99 -2.57 13.41 -11.70
CA HIS A 99 -3.32 14.24 -10.76
C HIS A 99 -2.92 13.93 -9.30
N PRO A 100 -3.06 14.89 -8.35
CA PRO A 100 -2.63 14.72 -6.97
C PRO A 100 -3.29 13.55 -6.23
N LEU A 101 -4.51 13.18 -6.63
CA LEU A 101 -5.31 12.12 -6.04
C LEU A 101 -5.33 10.84 -6.88
N CYS A 102 -4.66 10.82 -8.04
CA CYS A 102 -4.52 9.60 -8.79
C CYS A 102 -3.52 8.69 -8.06
N PRO A 103 -3.85 7.41 -7.89
CA PRO A 103 -2.93 6.50 -7.25
C PRO A 103 -1.74 6.17 -8.19
N PRO A 104 -0.70 5.45 -7.72
CA PRO A 104 0.51 5.25 -8.53
C PRO A 104 0.24 4.57 -9.88
N GLY A 105 0.83 5.01 -10.98
CA GLY A 105 0.77 4.30 -12.27
C GLY A 105 -0.64 3.98 -12.80
N HIS A 106 -1.65 4.76 -12.43
CA HIS A 106 -3.01 4.68 -12.98
C HIS A 106 -3.75 6.02 -12.80
N CYS A 107 -4.45 6.47 -13.85
CA CYS A 107 -5.25 7.68 -13.82
C CYS A 107 -6.73 7.34 -13.61
N GLU A 108 -7.27 7.68 -12.45
CA GLU A 108 -8.70 7.52 -12.13
C GLU A 108 -9.55 8.78 -12.42
N HIS A 109 -8.94 9.86 -12.93
CA HIS A 109 -9.64 11.12 -13.08
C HIS A 109 -10.75 11.02 -14.12
N GLY A 110 -11.98 11.33 -13.70
CA GLY A 110 -13.16 11.28 -14.56
C GLY A 110 -13.72 9.88 -14.82
N MET A 111 -13.15 8.84 -14.18
CA MET A 111 -13.63 7.47 -14.29
C MET A 111 -14.72 7.16 -13.26
N SER A 112 -15.71 6.35 -13.64
CA SER A 112 -16.66 5.75 -12.69
C SER A 112 -15.99 4.62 -11.89
N ILE A 113 -16.62 4.21 -10.79
CA ILE A 113 -16.13 3.08 -9.96
C ILE A 113 -16.07 1.80 -10.80
N GLU A 114 -17.05 1.59 -11.66
CA GLU A 114 -17.12 0.44 -12.57
C GLU A 114 -15.99 0.48 -13.61
N GLU A 115 -15.68 1.66 -14.16
CA GLU A 115 -14.58 1.81 -15.13
C GLU A 115 -13.21 1.58 -14.48
N ILE A 116 -13.01 2.04 -13.24
CA ILE A 116 -11.81 1.74 -12.44
C ILE A 116 -11.68 0.23 -12.24
N SER A 117 -12.76 -0.45 -11.83
CA SER A 117 -12.76 -1.91 -11.66
C SER A 117 -12.38 -2.65 -12.95
N ILE A 118 -12.89 -2.22 -14.10
CA ILE A 118 -12.60 -2.86 -15.39
C ILE A 118 -11.14 -2.67 -15.81
N GLU A 119 -10.58 -1.46 -15.68
CA GLU A 119 -9.14 -1.25 -15.93
C GLU A 119 -8.27 -2.04 -14.95
N ASP A 120 -8.75 -2.24 -13.73
CA ASP A 120 -8.11 -3.07 -12.73
C ASP A 120 -8.20 -4.58 -13.01
N ASP A 121 -9.03 -5.02 -13.93
CA ASP A 121 -9.06 -6.43 -14.34
C ASP A 121 -8.15 -6.72 -15.54
N ARG A 122 -7.60 -5.69 -16.21
CA ARG A 122 -6.78 -5.90 -17.40
C ARG A 122 -5.40 -6.50 -17.08
N VAL A 123 -4.96 -7.42 -17.92
CA VAL A 123 -3.57 -7.90 -17.92
C VAL A 123 -2.64 -6.70 -18.15
N ARG A 124 -1.71 -6.46 -17.23
CA ARG A 124 -0.72 -5.39 -17.36
C ARG A 124 0.53 -5.93 -18.07
N PRO A 125 1.29 -5.08 -18.77
CA PRO A 125 2.65 -5.39 -19.18
C PRO A 125 3.51 -5.78 -17.97
N LEU A 126 4.46 -6.70 -18.17
CA LEU A 126 5.40 -7.12 -17.14
C LEU A 126 6.09 -5.92 -16.50
N MET A 127 6.09 -5.84 -15.17
CA MET A 127 6.69 -4.70 -14.46
C MET A 127 8.22 -4.69 -14.58
N PHE A 128 8.80 -5.88 -14.62
CA PHE A 128 10.23 -6.09 -14.61
C PHE A 128 10.68 -6.92 -15.81
N SER A 129 11.84 -6.58 -16.33
CA SER A 129 12.59 -7.43 -17.26
C SER A 129 14.08 -7.35 -16.97
N ARG A 130 14.85 -8.32 -17.45
CA ARG A 130 16.30 -8.34 -17.29
C ARG A 130 16.99 -7.71 -18.49
N SER A 131 18.05 -6.94 -18.25
CA SER A 131 18.80 -6.25 -19.31
C SER A 131 19.57 -7.19 -20.23
N ASP A 132 19.92 -8.38 -19.74
CA ASP A 132 20.57 -9.46 -20.49
C ASP A 132 19.55 -10.33 -21.27
N GLY A 133 18.25 -10.05 -21.14
CA GLY A 133 17.17 -10.79 -21.77
C GLY A 133 16.82 -12.12 -21.10
N THR A 134 17.40 -12.45 -19.94
CA THR A 134 17.00 -13.66 -19.21
C THR A 134 15.59 -13.51 -18.63
N GLU A 135 14.91 -14.64 -18.43
CA GLU A 135 13.63 -14.64 -17.73
C GLU A 135 13.80 -14.17 -16.28
N VAL A 136 12.79 -13.46 -15.76
CA VAL A 136 12.72 -13.07 -14.36
C VAL A 136 12.19 -14.25 -13.56
N LEU A 137 13.00 -14.76 -12.62
CA LEU A 137 12.56 -15.76 -11.65
C LEU A 137 11.88 -15.09 -10.46
N GLU A 138 10.91 -15.78 -9.84
CA GLU A 138 10.19 -15.30 -8.65
C GLU A 138 11.16 -14.94 -7.50
N SER A 139 12.10 -15.83 -7.20
CA SER A 139 13.08 -15.65 -6.14
C SER A 139 14.06 -14.50 -6.42
N ASP A 140 14.46 -14.31 -7.68
CA ASP A 140 15.29 -13.17 -8.09
C ASP A 140 14.54 -11.85 -7.94
N LYS A 141 13.24 -11.81 -8.30
CA LYS A 141 12.38 -10.64 -8.13
C LYS A 141 12.25 -10.26 -6.66
N VAL A 142 11.92 -11.21 -5.78
CA VAL A 142 11.75 -10.95 -4.34
C VAL A 142 13.06 -10.45 -3.73
N THR A 143 14.17 -11.08 -4.08
CA THR A 143 15.52 -10.70 -3.64
C THR A 143 15.85 -9.27 -4.07
N PHE A 144 15.63 -8.95 -5.34
CA PHE A 144 15.87 -7.62 -5.88
C PHE A 144 15.01 -6.55 -5.19
N LEU A 145 13.71 -6.82 -5.01
CA LEU A 145 12.79 -5.88 -4.37
C LEU A 145 13.08 -5.72 -2.89
N GLN A 146 13.53 -6.76 -2.19
CA GLN A 146 14.00 -6.60 -0.81
C GLN A 146 15.22 -5.68 -0.73
N ALA A 147 16.21 -5.87 -1.60
CA ALA A 147 17.38 -5.00 -1.62
C ALA A 147 16.98 -3.55 -1.89
N TRP A 148 16.18 -3.33 -2.94
CA TRP A 148 15.86 -1.99 -3.40
C TRP A 148 14.79 -1.30 -2.57
N LEU A 149 13.63 -1.94 -2.43
CA LEU A 149 12.44 -1.35 -1.85
C LEU A 149 12.37 -1.48 -0.33
N PHE A 150 13.16 -2.37 0.30
CA PHE A 150 13.32 -2.38 1.76
C PHE A 150 14.53 -1.55 2.16
N LEU A 151 15.74 -2.02 1.82
CA LEU A 151 16.99 -1.40 2.30
C LEU A 151 17.25 -0.06 1.61
N GLY A 152 17.11 0.01 0.29
CA GLY A 152 17.31 1.25 -0.46
C GLY A 152 16.34 2.36 -0.06
N VAL A 153 15.06 2.03 0.17
CA VAL A 153 14.06 2.99 0.65
C VAL A 153 14.36 3.46 2.08
N LEU A 154 14.76 2.54 2.97
CA LEU A 154 15.18 2.90 4.33
C LEU A 154 16.35 3.89 4.31
N GLU A 155 17.37 3.62 3.50
CA GLU A 155 18.54 4.49 3.36
C GLU A 155 18.15 5.85 2.77
N GLU A 156 17.44 5.87 1.65
CA GLU A 156 17.08 7.10 0.92
C GLU A 156 16.17 8.00 1.75
N VAL A 157 15.10 7.45 2.34
CA VAL A 157 14.16 8.24 3.16
C VAL A 157 14.84 8.73 4.43
N SER A 158 15.71 7.93 5.06
CA SER A 158 16.47 8.36 6.25
C SER A 158 17.44 9.50 5.90
N SER A 159 18.17 9.37 4.79
CA SER A 159 19.07 10.40 4.26
C SER A 159 18.32 11.70 3.96
N LEU A 160 17.17 11.63 3.27
CA LEU A 160 16.31 12.79 2.99
C LEU A 160 15.85 13.50 4.28
N CYS A 161 15.58 12.72 5.34
CA CYS A 161 15.18 13.24 6.65
C CYS A 161 16.36 13.76 7.50
N GLY A 162 17.61 13.53 7.08
CA GLY A 162 18.79 13.80 7.89
C GLY A 162 18.94 12.87 9.10
N LEU A 163 18.37 11.66 9.03
CA LEU A 163 18.53 10.62 10.04
C LEU A 163 19.68 9.71 9.64
N ASP A 164 20.73 9.67 10.45
CA ASP A 164 21.76 8.64 10.35
C ASP A 164 21.20 7.33 10.93
N ILE A 165 21.18 6.29 10.11
CA ILE A 165 20.59 4.99 10.44
C ILE A 165 21.61 3.89 10.13
N ASP A 166 21.89 3.04 11.12
CA ASP A 166 22.71 1.86 10.91
C ASP A 166 21.78 0.68 10.54
N ILE A 167 21.57 0.49 9.23
CA ILE A 167 20.65 -0.55 8.74
C ILE A 167 21.06 -1.93 9.24
N ALA A 168 22.36 -2.22 9.27
CA ALA A 168 22.88 -3.51 9.69
C ALA A 168 22.62 -3.76 11.18
N ALA A 169 22.90 -2.78 12.03
CA ALA A 169 22.68 -2.91 13.47
C ALA A 169 21.19 -2.87 13.87
N GLU A 170 20.35 -2.18 13.09
CA GLU A 170 18.95 -1.95 13.44
C GLU A 170 17.98 -2.99 12.88
N PHE A 171 18.22 -3.50 11.67
CA PHE A 171 17.27 -4.35 10.96
C PHE A 171 17.75 -5.77 10.75
N ILE A 172 19.05 -6.04 10.68
CA ILE A 172 19.56 -7.40 10.44
C ILE A 172 19.66 -8.13 11.80
N VAL A 173 18.85 -9.18 11.96
CA VAL A 173 18.83 -10.03 13.16
C VAL A 173 19.35 -11.40 12.78
N ASP A 174 20.48 -11.79 13.35
CA ASP A 174 21.25 -12.94 12.88
C ASP A 174 21.66 -12.78 11.39
N GLU A 175 22.61 -13.57 10.88
CA GLU A 175 23.12 -13.35 9.51
C GLU A 175 22.07 -13.58 8.40
N ASP A 176 20.88 -14.05 8.75
CA ASP A 176 19.89 -14.57 7.80
C ASP A 176 18.48 -13.95 7.93
N LEU A 177 18.21 -13.04 8.89
CA LEU A 177 16.88 -12.42 9.04
C LEU A 177 16.92 -10.90 9.07
N ILE A 178 15.80 -10.30 8.66
CA ILE A 178 15.50 -8.88 8.78
C ILE A 178 14.31 -8.71 9.73
N SER A 179 14.48 -7.94 10.81
CA SER A 179 13.42 -7.58 11.75
C SER A 179 12.68 -6.32 11.32
N THR A 180 11.35 -6.35 11.38
CA THR A 180 10.51 -5.16 11.16
C THR A 180 10.32 -4.31 12.42
N GLU A 181 10.82 -4.74 13.58
CA GLU A 181 10.55 -4.09 14.87
C GLU A 181 10.86 -2.59 14.87
N LYS A 182 12.02 -2.20 14.33
CA LYS A 182 12.46 -0.80 14.32
C LYS A 182 11.60 0.11 13.47
N LEU A 183 10.85 -0.44 12.49
CA LEU A 183 9.94 0.34 11.66
C LEU A 183 8.89 1.10 12.52
N ASN A 184 8.40 0.50 13.62
CA ASN A 184 7.40 1.15 14.50
C ASN A 184 7.84 2.52 15.03
N SER A 185 9.15 2.73 15.20
CA SER A 185 9.70 4.00 15.72
C SER A 185 10.10 4.99 14.63
N LEU A 186 10.21 4.54 13.37
CA LEU A 186 10.77 5.34 12.28
C LEU A 186 9.96 6.59 11.93
N PRO A 187 8.61 6.58 11.88
CA PRO A 187 7.87 7.78 11.50
C PRO A 187 8.21 8.98 12.38
N GLY A 188 8.28 8.73 13.69
CA GLY A 188 8.67 9.71 14.70
C GLY A 188 10.13 10.11 14.59
N ARG A 189 11.06 9.15 14.44
CA ARG A 189 12.50 9.43 14.31
C ARG A 189 12.83 10.24 13.08
N TRP A 190 12.27 9.91 11.92
CA TRP A 190 12.40 10.69 10.69
C TRP A 190 11.85 12.10 10.89
N PHE A 191 10.66 12.23 11.48
CA PHE A 191 10.07 13.53 11.74
C PHE A 191 10.89 14.37 12.73
N GLU A 192 11.43 13.78 13.79
CA GLU A 192 12.33 14.46 14.72
C GLU A 192 13.63 14.89 14.04
N ALA A 193 14.18 14.07 13.14
CA ALA A 193 15.36 14.44 12.37
C ALA A 193 15.08 15.66 11.48
N THR A 194 13.93 15.69 10.79
CA THR A 194 13.54 16.84 9.97
C THR A 194 13.29 18.10 10.81
N MET A 195 12.76 17.95 12.03
CA MET A 195 12.65 19.05 12.99
C MET A 195 14.02 19.62 13.37
N ARG A 196 15.02 18.77 13.65
CA ARG A 196 16.39 19.22 14.00
C ARG A 196 17.05 20.00 12.86
N THR A 197 16.73 19.67 11.62
CA THR A 197 17.23 20.39 10.43
C THR A 197 16.32 21.53 9.96
N ASN A 198 15.25 21.87 10.69
CA ASN A 198 14.25 22.87 10.31
C ASN A 198 13.55 22.60 8.96
N ARG A 199 13.37 21.33 8.60
CA ARG A 199 12.70 20.87 7.37
C ARG A 199 11.37 20.17 7.65
N ALA A 200 10.90 20.16 8.90
CA ALA A 200 9.57 19.69 9.20
C ALA A 200 8.52 20.57 8.51
N GLY A 201 7.60 19.91 7.80
CA GLY A 201 6.62 20.58 6.94
C GLY A 201 7.17 21.13 5.61
N ASP A 202 8.45 20.92 5.29
CA ASP A 202 9.02 21.28 3.98
C ASP A 202 8.33 20.51 2.85
N ARG A 203 7.76 21.24 1.90
CA ARG A 203 6.97 20.66 0.80
C ARG A 203 7.80 19.88 -0.19
N ASP A 204 9.02 20.33 -0.48
CA ASP A 204 9.88 19.67 -1.48
C ASP A 204 10.37 18.34 -0.90
N LEU A 205 10.74 18.33 0.38
CA LEU A 205 11.05 17.12 1.12
C LEU A 205 9.88 16.12 1.13
N VAL A 206 8.69 16.57 1.54
CA VAL A 206 7.48 15.74 1.61
C VAL A 206 7.11 15.21 0.21
N GLY A 207 7.28 16.03 -0.83
CA GLY A 207 7.11 15.65 -2.22
C GLY A 207 8.08 14.56 -2.67
N HIS A 208 9.36 14.68 -2.33
CA HIS A 208 10.37 13.66 -2.67
C HIS A 208 10.09 12.32 -1.98
N ILE A 209 9.80 12.35 -0.67
CA ILE A 209 9.46 11.13 0.08
C ILE A 209 8.18 10.49 -0.47
N LEU A 210 7.16 11.30 -0.80
CA LEU A 210 5.94 10.80 -1.43
C LEU A 210 6.22 10.13 -2.77
N THR A 211 7.10 10.70 -3.61
CA THR A 211 7.50 10.10 -4.90
C THR A 211 8.16 8.73 -4.70
N ILE A 212 9.05 8.58 -3.71
CA ILE A 212 9.67 7.28 -3.38
C ILE A 212 8.61 6.28 -2.92
N GLY A 213 7.71 6.69 -2.02
CA GLY A 213 6.64 5.84 -1.53
C GLY A 213 5.67 5.40 -2.64
N ARG A 214 5.28 6.34 -3.52
CA ARG A 214 4.43 6.06 -4.71
C ARG A 214 5.09 5.07 -5.64
N HIS A 215 6.38 5.27 -5.94
CA HIS A 215 7.15 4.38 -6.79
C HIS A 215 7.20 2.97 -6.19
N SER A 216 7.51 2.86 -4.90
CA SER A 216 7.54 1.58 -4.17
C SER A 216 6.18 0.88 -4.18
N ALA A 217 5.10 1.62 -3.91
CA ALA A 217 3.73 1.09 -3.94
C ALA A 217 3.30 0.62 -5.33
N MET A 218 3.72 1.31 -6.40
CA MET A 218 3.47 0.88 -7.77
C MET A 218 4.15 -0.46 -8.06
N LEU A 219 5.39 -0.64 -7.62
CA LEU A 219 6.20 -1.82 -7.91
C LEU A 219 5.80 -3.07 -7.11
N LEU A 220 4.99 -2.91 -6.05
CA LEU A 220 4.41 -4.01 -5.27
C LEU A 220 3.03 -4.44 -5.78
N ARG A 221 2.69 -4.17 -7.03
CA ARG A 221 1.45 -4.67 -7.62
C ARG A 221 1.65 -6.04 -8.24
N SER A 222 0.70 -6.93 -7.98
CA SER A 222 0.65 -8.24 -8.60
C SER A 222 0.69 -8.15 -10.13
N GLU A 223 1.64 -8.87 -10.72
CA GLU A 223 1.65 -9.14 -12.15
C GLU A 223 0.68 -10.28 -12.45
N LEU A 224 -0.39 -9.96 -13.19
CA LEU A 224 -1.43 -10.90 -13.57
C LEU A 224 -1.18 -11.41 -15.00
N ILE A 225 -1.41 -12.70 -15.23
CA ILE A 225 -1.42 -13.30 -16.56
C ILE A 225 -2.86 -13.55 -17.02
N ASP A 226 -3.07 -13.58 -18.34
CA ASP A 226 -4.39 -13.80 -18.93
C ASP A 226 -4.92 -15.18 -18.51
N ALA A 227 -6.03 -15.16 -17.75
CA ALA A 227 -6.67 -16.37 -17.25
C ALA A 227 -7.20 -17.27 -18.39
N GLU A 228 -7.53 -16.70 -19.56
CA GLU A 228 -7.99 -17.47 -20.73
C GLU A 228 -6.86 -18.27 -21.39
N GLN A 229 -5.62 -17.76 -21.31
CA GLN A 229 -4.42 -18.46 -21.75
C GLN A 229 -4.08 -19.62 -20.79
N ASN A 230 -4.23 -19.41 -19.49
CA ASN A 230 -3.87 -20.39 -18.45
C ASN A 230 -4.91 -21.52 -18.29
N ALA A 231 -6.21 -21.21 -18.49
CA ALA A 231 -7.28 -22.21 -18.47
C ALA A 231 -7.19 -23.24 -19.61
N LYS A 232 -6.44 -22.97 -20.69
CA LYS A 232 -6.19 -23.94 -21.76
C LYS A 232 -5.13 -24.98 -21.40
N GLU A 233 -4.27 -24.70 -20.41
CA GLU A 233 -3.20 -25.61 -19.99
C GLU A 233 -3.55 -26.39 -18.73
N SER A 234 -4.42 -25.86 -17.86
CA SER A 234 -4.85 -26.53 -16.63
C SER A 234 -6.24 -27.15 -16.79
N TYR A 235 -6.30 -28.40 -17.23
CA TYR A 235 -7.54 -29.18 -17.27
C TYR A 235 -7.98 -29.55 -15.84
N GLY A 236 -8.92 -28.75 -15.32
CA GLY A 236 -9.94 -29.15 -14.37
C GLY A 236 -9.56 -29.11 -12.90
N VAL A 237 -10.05 -28.10 -12.16
CA VAL A 237 -10.68 -28.22 -10.83
C VAL A 237 -11.52 -26.95 -10.56
N PHE A 238 -12.82 -27.21 -10.31
CA PHE A 238 -13.83 -26.50 -9.50
C PHE A 238 -14.01 -24.97 -9.47
N GLU A 239 -15.24 -24.57 -9.82
CA GLU A 239 -15.92 -23.31 -9.51
C GLU A 239 -15.83 -22.90 -8.03
N MET A 240 -15.21 -21.75 -7.77
CA MET A 240 -15.82 -20.70 -6.96
C MET A 240 -15.30 -19.34 -7.43
N SER A 241 -16.04 -18.77 -8.38
CA SER A 241 -15.83 -17.43 -8.94
C SER A 241 -16.00 -16.37 -7.85
N PHE A 242 -14.92 -15.69 -7.49
CA PHE A 242 -14.98 -14.23 -7.25
C PHE A 242 -13.72 -13.46 -7.64
N LEU A 243 -12.56 -14.07 -7.91
CA LEU A 243 -11.40 -13.38 -8.49
C LEU A 243 -10.62 -14.35 -9.42
N LEU A 244 -10.83 -14.25 -10.73
CA LEU A 244 -10.22 -15.13 -11.74
C LEU A 244 -8.81 -14.66 -12.11
N TYR A 245 -7.97 -14.32 -11.13
CA TYR A 245 -6.62 -13.85 -11.38
C TYR A 245 -5.64 -15.02 -11.37
N ALA A 246 -4.97 -15.26 -12.49
CA ALA A 246 -3.77 -16.08 -12.48
C ALA A 246 -2.57 -15.17 -12.17
N TYR A 247 -1.91 -15.42 -11.05
CA TYR A 247 -0.66 -14.74 -10.71
C TYR A 247 0.46 -15.20 -11.64
N LYS A 248 1.33 -14.28 -12.07
CA LYS A 248 2.51 -14.64 -12.89
C LYS A 248 3.49 -15.54 -12.11
N TYR A 249 3.57 -15.37 -10.80
CA TYR A 249 4.53 -16.05 -9.93
C TYR A 249 3.79 -16.73 -8.78
N ASP A 250 4.31 -17.89 -8.37
CA ASP A 250 3.88 -18.65 -7.20
C ASP A 250 4.97 -18.55 -6.13
N TYR A 251 4.70 -17.78 -5.09
CA TYR A 251 5.68 -17.44 -4.06
C TYR A 251 5.56 -18.36 -2.85
N THR A 252 6.70 -18.66 -2.25
CA THR A 252 6.74 -19.32 -0.96
C THR A 252 6.23 -18.41 0.17
N TYR A 253 5.80 -19.01 1.28
CA TYR A 253 5.39 -18.26 2.48
C TYR A 253 6.47 -17.27 2.95
N ALA A 254 7.75 -17.65 2.84
CA ALA A 254 8.89 -16.80 3.15
C ALA A 254 8.96 -15.54 2.26
N GLU A 255 8.79 -15.71 0.94
CA GLU A 255 8.82 -14.62 -0.04
C GLU A 255 7.60 -13.68 0.11
N CYS A 256 6.41 -14.25 0.33
CA CYS A 256 5.21 -13.49 0.65
C CYS A 256 5.38 -12.61 1.89
N ARG A 257 6.07 -13.09 2.94
CA ARG A 257 6.38 -12.28 4.12
C ARG A 257 7.37 -11.16 3.83
N VAL A 258 8.30 -11.34 2.88
CA VAL A 258 9.17 -10.26 2.40
C VAL A 258 8.33 -9.17 1.73
N PHE A 259 7.40 -9.50 0.83
CA PHE A 259 6.48 -8.51 0.26
C PHE A 259 5.65 -7.78 1.31
N HIS A 260 5.15 -8.50 2.32
CA HIS A 260 4.43 -7.88 3.42
C HIS A 260 5.31 -6.88 4.20
N SER A 261 6.61 -7.16 4.37
CA SER A 261 7.54 -6.21 4.98
C SER A 261 7.78 -4.95 4.13
N LEU A 262 7.71 -5.08 2.80
CA LEU A 262 7.80 -3.96 1.86
C LEU A 262 6.55 -3.07 1.91
N ASP A 263 5.36 -3.68 1.90
CA ASP A 263 4.09 -2.96 2.10
C ASP A 263 4.08 -2.20 3.44
N LEU A 264 4.57 -2.86 4.49
CA LEU A 264 4.67 -2.24 5.81
C LEU A 264 5.56 -0.99 5.79
N LEU A 265 6.71 -1.02 5.11
CA LEU A 265 7.59 0.15 4.98
C LEU A 265 6.89 1.31 4.25
N ILE A 266 6.10 1.02 3.22
CA ILE A 266 5.29 2.04 2.52
C ILE A 266 4.26 2.68 3.47
N ARG A 267 3.59 1.89 4.31
CA ARG A 267 2.67 2.41 5.34
C ARG A 267 3.41 3.30 6.33
N ILE A 268 4.63 2.92 6.71
CA ILE A 268 5.50 3.68 7.62
C ILE A 268 5.92 5.03 7.01
N ILE A 269 6.20 5.07 5.70
CA ILE A 269 6.34 6.33 4.96
C ILE A 269 5.06 7.16 5.03
N GLY A 270 3.89 6.54 4.83
CA GLY A 270 2.61 7.23 4.93
C GLY A 270 2.39 7.86 6.30
N LEU A 271 2.66 7.13 7.38
CA LEU A 271 2.59 7.65 8.75
C LEU A 271 3.55 8.85 8.94
N HIS A 272 4.77 8.76 8.42
CA HIS A 272 5.73 9.86 8.46
C HIS A 272 5.23 11.12 7.73
N LEU A 273 4.72 10.97 6.50
CA LEU A 273 4.18 12.09 5.72
C LEU A 273 2.97 12.75 6.40
N LEU A 274 2.14 11.95 7.07
CA LEU A 274 1.01 12.46 7.84
C LEU A 274 1.46 13.32 9.04
N LEU A 275 2.64 13.08 9.62
CA LEU A 275 3.20 13.97 10.65
C LEU A 275 3.55 15.35 10.05
N HIS A 276 4.16 15.38 8.86
CA HIS A 276 4.49 16.63 8.17
C HIS A 276 3.25 17.46 7.81
N ILE A 277 2.23 16.84 7.20
CA ILE A 277 1.02 17.54 6.74
C ILE A 277 0.22 18.14 7.90
N ARG A 278 0.34 17.56 9.10
CA ARG A 278 -0.34 18.08 10.30
C ARG A 278 0.46 19.15 11.04
N THR A 279 1.67 19.49 10.59
CA THR A 279 2.43 20.57 11.23
C THR A 279 1.81 21.94 10.92
N PRO A 280 1.80 22.88 11.89
CA PRO A 280 1.24 24.22 11.68
C PRO A 280 1.91 25.01 10.54
N ASN A 281 3.17 24.69 10.24
CA ASN A 281 3.97 25.38 9.21
C ASN A 281 3.81 24.75 7.82
N PHE A 282 3.00 23.69 7.69
CA PHE A 282 2.73 23.06 6.40
C PHE A 282 1.77 23.92 5.58
N ASN A 283 2.32 24.87 4.84
CA ASN A 283 1.55 25.79 3.99
C ASN A 283 1.14 25.11 2.69
N ALA A 284 0.09 24.29 2.76
CA ALA A 284 -0.65 23.85 1.58
C ALA A 284 -1.65 24.94 1.19
N THR A 285 -1.60 25.40 -0.07
CA THR A 285 -2.71 26.17 -0.63
C THR A 285 -3.87 25.23 -0.94
N ALA A 286 -5.08 25.77 -1.06
CA ALA A 286 -6.27 24.99 -1.42
C ALA A 286 -6.11 24.23 -2.75
N ASP A 287 -5.26 24.75 -3.65
CA ASP A 287 -5.00 24.16 -4.97
C ASP A 287 -4.00 23.00 -4.92
N ASP A 288 -3.18 22.91 -3.86
CA ASP A 288 -2.10 21.92 -3.80
C ASP A 288 -2.57 20.51 -3.44
N SER A 289 -3.85 20.35 -3.08
CA SER A 289 -4.48 19.07 -2.74
C SER A 289 -3.72 18.26 -1.68
N TRP A 290 -2.89 18.90 -0.86
CA TRP A 290 -2.18 18.21 0.22
C TRP A 290 -3.11 18.01 1.40
N GLY A 291 -3.35 16.75 1.71
CA GLY A 291 -4.12 16.33 2.86
C GLY A 291 -3.95 14.84 3.12
N PRO A 292 -4.53 14.31 4.21
CA PRO A 292 -4.45 12.89 4.52
C PRO A 292 -4.93 12.00 3.36
N GLY A 293 -5.98 12.42 2.65
CA GLY A 293 -6.51 11.69 1.49
C GLY A 293 -5.50 11.52 0.35
N ARG A 294 -4.62 12.52 0.12
CA ARG A 294 -3.56 12.41 -0.89
C ARG A 294 -2.51 11.39 -0.51
N VAL A 295 -2.07 11.38 0.75
CA VAL A 295 -1.10 10.40 1.26
C VAL A 295 -1.69 8.99 1.16
N VAL A 296 -2.92 8.82 1.65
CA VAL A 296 -3.62 7.53 1.59
C VAL A 296 -3.76 7.07 0.14
N LYS A 297 -4.32 7.86 -0.77
CA LYS A 297 -4.46 7.42 -2.18
C LYS A 297 -3.14 7.20 -2.92
N SER A 298 -2.08 7.90 -2.52
CA SER A 298 -0.78 7.77 -3.16
C SER A 298 0.02 6.55 -2.70
N LEU A 299 -0.23 6.06 -1.49
CA LEU A 299 0.57 4.99 -0.88
C LEU A 299 -0.25 3.74 -0.57
N MET A 300 -1.54 3.91 -0.32
CA MET A 300 -2.49 2.83 -0.14
C MET A 300 -3.31 2.68 -1.41
N TRP A 301 -3.40 1.44 -1.84
CA TRP A 301 -4.28 1.06 -2.92
C TRP A 301 -5.64 0.71 -2.33
N VAL A 302 -6.69 1.42 -2.75
CA VAL A 302 -8.09 1.17 -2.35
C VAL A 302 -8.80 0.31 -3.40
N SER A 303 -8.11 -0.08 -4.48
CA SER A 303 -8.72 -0.85 -5.57
C SER A 303 -8.65 -2.36 -5.36
N ALA A 304 -9.48 -3.08 -6.12
CA ALA A 304 -9.68 -4.52 -6.10
C ALA A 304 -8.44 -5.38 -6.43
N ARG A 305 -7.33 -4.81 -6.91
CA ARG A 305 -6.14 -5.62 -7.24
C ARG A 305 -5.32 -6.00 -5.99
N PRO A 306 -4.93 -7.27 -5.87
CA PRO A 306 -4.08 -7.74 -4.78
C PRO A 306 -2.66 -7.16 -4.90
N GLN A 307 -2.09 -6.78 -3.76
CA GLN A 307 -0.65 -6.52 -3.66
C GLN A 307 0.14 -7.80 -3.93
N GLU A 308 1.35 -7.65 -4.48
CA GLU A 308 2.24 -8.76 -4.81
C GLU A 308 2.45 -9.64 -3.57
N GLY A 309 2.18 -10.94 -3.71
CA GLY A 309 2.36 -11.94 -2.65
C GLY A 309 1.37 -11.83 -1.48
N LEU A 310 0.56 -10.78 -1.35
CA LEU A 310 -0.31 -10.62 -0.18
C LEU A 310 -1.49 -11.59 -0.16
N HIS A 311 -2.14 -11.82 -1.31
CA HIS A 311 -3.23 -12.79 -1.40
C HIS A 311 -2.72 -14.22 -1.18
N GLN A 312 -1.60 -14.57 -1.82
CA GLN A 312 -0.92 -15.85 -1.61
C GLN A 312 -0.49 -16.01 -0.14
N LEU A 313 -0.08 -14.93 0.54
CA LEU A 313 0.21 -14.96 1.98
C LEU A 313 -1.01 -15.37 2.80
N PHE A 314 -2.21 -14.93 2.43
CA PHE A 314 -3.44 -15.29 3.14
C PHE A 314 -3.75 -16.77 3.01
N ASP A 315 -3.68 -17.31 1.79
CA ASP A 315 -3.88 -18.74 1.52
C ASP A 315 -2.85 -19.58 2.27
N LEU A 316 -1.56 -19.23 2.16
CA LEU A 316 -0.48 -19.95 2.83
C LEU A 316 -0.53 -19.80 4.37
N ALA A 317 -0.99 -18.65 4.88
CA ALA A 317 -1.20 -18.45 6.32
C ALA A 317 -2.38 -19.26 6.84
N TYR A 318 -3.44 -19.40 6.05
CA TYR A 318 -4.58 -20.24 6.36
C TYR A 318 -4.12 -21.69 6.54
N ASP A 319 -3.36 -22.21 5.57
CA ASP A 319 -2.80 -23.56 5.61
C ASP A 319 -1.85 -23.75 6.82
N ASP A 320 -0.91 -22.83 7.07
CA ASP A 320 -0.01 -22.89 8.25
C ASP A 320 -0.80 -22.92 9.57
N LEU A 321 -1.84 -22.08 9.68
CA LEU A 321 -2.66 -22.03 10.89
C LEU A 321 -3.45 -23.32 11.09
N GLN A 322 -3.98 -23.92 10.02
CA GLN A 322 -4.63 -25.22 10.07
C GLN A 322 -3.67 -26.33 10.53
N GLU A 323 -2.46 -26.38 9.97
CA GLU A 323 -1.41 -27.31 10.39
C GLU A 323 -1.04 -27.14 11.87
N ARG A 324 -1.09 -25.90 12.37
CA ARG A 324 -0.89 -25.55 13.79
C ARG A 324 -2.13 -25.78 14.67
N GLY A 325 -3.17 -26.38 14.09
CA GLY A 325 -4.35 -26.90 14.76
C GLY A 325 -5.48 -25.88 14.97
N TRP A 326 -5.43 -24.72 14.33
CA TRP A 326 -6.60 -23.83 14.26
C TRP A 326 -7.70 -24.51 13.45
N CYS A 327 -8.95 -24.37 13.85
CA CYS A 327 -10.05 -24.99 13.10
C CYS A 327 -10.53 -24.07 11.97
N PRO A 328 -11.08 -24.61 10.86
CA PRO A 328 -11.57 -23.80 9.74
C PRO A 328 -12.53 -22.69 10.18
N SER A 329 -13.47 -22.98 11.10
CA SER A 329 -14.41 -21.96 11.59
C SER A 329 -13.75 -20.82 12.40
N GLU A 330 -12.59 -21.05 13.02
CA GLU A 330 -11.80 -19.97 13.66
C GLU A 330 -11.12 -19.10 12.59
N LEU A 331 -10.63 -19.73 11.52
CA LEU A 331 -9.95 -19.04 10.42
C LEU A 331 -10.92 -18.29 9.53
N ASP A 332 -12.08 -18.86 9.20
CA ASP A 332 -13.15 -18.21 8.43
C ASP A 332 -13.75 -17.00 9.18
N ALA A 333 -13.57 -16.94 10.50
CA ALA A 333 -13.94 -15.78 11.32
C ALA A 333 -12.89 -14.65 11.27
N LEU A 334 -11.68 -14.94 10.79
CA LEU A 334 -10.66 -13.93 10.49
C LEU A 334 -10.90 -13.44 9.06
N VAL A 335 -11.14 -12.14 8.88
CA VAL A 335 -11.09 -11.50 7.56
C VAL A 335 -9.68 -11.70 6.97
N ASP A 336 -9.53 -11.84 5.65
CA ASP A 336 -8.28 -12.13 4.93
C ASP A 336 -7.05 -11.39 5.51
N ASP A 337 -7.16 -10.08 5.71
CA ASP A 337 -6.10 -9.22 6.27
C ASP A 337 -5.59 -9.68 7.66
N ASN A 338 -6.42 -10.36 8.43
CA ASN A 338 -6.09 -10.86 9.77
C ASN A 338 -5.45 -12.25 9.77
N LEU A 339 -5.53 -13.02 8.66
CA LEU A 339 -4.91 -14.35 8.57
C LEU A 339 -3.39 -14.25 8.60
N ALA A 340 -2.83 -13.35 7.79
CA ALA A 340 -1.39 -13.07 7.81
C ALA A 340 -0.92 -12.67 9.21
N PHE A 341 -1.69 -11.83 9.92
CA PHE A 341 -1.38 -11.44 11.30
C PHE A 341 -1.49 -12.62 12.28
N ALA A 342 -2.54 -13.43 12.18
CA ALA A 342 -2.76 -14.57 13.06
C ALA A 342 -1.66 -15.62 12.94
N SER A 343 -1.09 -15.80 11.74
CA SER A 343 0.04 -16.72 11.51
C SER A 343 1.29 -16.33 12.33
N LEU A 344 1.44 -15.07 12.69
CA LEU A 344 2.54 -14.60 13.55
C LEU A 344 2.29 -14.87 15.04
N LEU A 345 1.07 -15.23 15.43
CA LEU A 345 0.70 -15.50 16.82
C LEU A 345 0.83 -16.98 17.15
N SER A 346 1.23 -17.28 18.39
CA SER A 346 1.01 -18.62 18.94
C SER A 346 -0.47 -18.85 19.16
N ARG A 347 -0.98 -20.06 18.87
CA ARG A 347 -2.37 -20.42 19.16
C ARG A 347 -2.68 -20.11 20.63
N PRO A 348 -3.70 -19.28 20.92
CA PRO A 348 -4.10 -19.03 22.29
C PRO A 348 -4.45 -20.36 22.97
N ARG A 349 -3.68 -20.75 23.98
CA ARG A 349 -4.02 -21.92 24.80
C ARG A 349 -5.29 -21.56 25.57
N ILE A 350 -6.45 -22.02 25.11
CA ILE A 350 -7.66 -22.00 25.92
C ILE A 350 -7.34 -22.84 27.14
N ARG A 351 -7.07 -22.19 28.28
CA ARG A 351 -6.96 -22.88 29.56
C ARG A 351 -8.28 -23.62 29.73
N SER A 352 -8.24 -24.95 29.65
CA SER A 352 -9.37 -25.78 30.04
C SER A 352 -9.71 -25.35 31.46
N ARG A 353 -10.82 -24.61 31.64
CA ARG A 353 -11.34 -24.34 32.98
C ARG A 353 -11.63 -25.70 33.57
N SER A 354 -10.79 -26.11 34.51
CA SER A 354 -11.09 -27.22 35.40
C SER A 354 -12.40 -26.87 36.10
N ARG A 355 -13.48 -27.54 35.68
CA ARG A 355 -14.74 -27.76 36.39
C ARG A 355 -15.15 -26.70 37.41
N SER A 356 -16.11 -25.87 37.01
CA SER A 356 -17.18 -25.45 37.92
C SER A 356 -18.50 -25.52 37.16
N ASN A 357 -19.37 -26.43 37.60
CA ASN A 357 -20.69 -26.74 37.05
C ASN A 357 -21.54 -25.48 36.85
N ILE A 358 -21.58 -24.96 35.62
CA ILE A 358 -22.74 -24.24 35.08
C ILE A 358 -22.78 -24.61 33.60
N ASP A 359 -23.76 -25.46 33.24
CA ASP A 359 -24.09 -25.76 31.85
C ASP A 359 -24.67 -24.49 31.20
N ILE A 360 -23.81 -23.77 30.49
CA ILE A 360 -24.23 -22.87 29.42
C ILE A 360 -23.76 -23.52 28.12
N PRO A 361 -24.65 -23.84 27.16
CA PRO A 361 -24.24 -24.46 25.91
C PRO A 361 -23.47 -23.42 25.08
N LEU A 362 -22.14 -23.54 25.08
CA LEU A 362 -21.29 -22.93 24.06
C LEU A 362 -21.44 -23.75 22.78
N THR A 363 -22.44 -23.40 21.98
CA THR A 363 -22.68 -23.95 20.64
C THR A 363 -21.78 -23.27 19.60
N ILE A 364 -20.48 -23.12 19.90
CA ILE A 364 -19.48 -22.59 18.96
C ILE A 364 -18.23 -23.47 19.10
N CYS A 365 -18.32 -24.70 18.61
CA CYS A 365 -17.25 -25.65 18.31
C CYS A 365 -17.91 -27.03 18.13
N ARG A 366 -18.69 -27.18 17.04
CA ARG A 366 -19.15 -28.50 16.59
C ARG A 366 -18.78 -28.71 15.13
N SER A 367 -17.49 -28.65 14.86
CA SER A 367 -16.88 -29.50 13.83
C SER A 367 -15.72 -30.22 14.49
N PRO A 368 -15.69 -31.56 14.48
CA PRO A 368 -14.56 -32.29 14.99
C PRO A 368 -13.37 -32.00 14.08
N CYS A 369 -12.31 -31.38 14.62
CA CYS A 369 -10.96 -31.55 14.08
C CYS A 369 -10.73 -33.07 14.06
N SER A 370 -10.82 -33.67 12.88
CA SER A 370 -10.62 -35.09 12.70
C SER A 370 -9.14 -35.36 12.91
N ASN A 371 -8.83 -36.05 13.99
CA ASN A 371 -7.54 -36.68 14.20
C ASN A 371 -7.29 -37.62 13.01
N THR A 372 -6.20 -37.41 12.29
CA THR A 372 -5.63 -38.41 11.39
C THR A 372 -5.28 -39.68 12.19
N PRO A 373 -5.58 -40.87 11.65
CA PRO A 373 -5.15 -42.12 12.27
C PRO A 373 -3.70 -42.40 11.91
N GLY A 374 -2.92 -42.85 12.90
CA GLY A 374 -1.58 -43.35 12.66
C GLY A 374 -1.61 -44.63 11.81
N ILE A 375 -0.59 -44.77 10.98
CA ILE A 375 0.12 -46.03 10.71
C ILE A 375 1.61 -45.72 10.81
#